data_AF-A0A3D0WNL1-F1
#
_entry.id   AF-A0A3D0WNL1-F1
#
_cell.length_a   1.000
_cell.length_b   1.000
_cell.length_c   1.000
_cell.angle_alpha   90.00
_cell.angle_beta   90.00
_cell.angle_gamma   90.00
#
_symmetry.space_group_name_H-M   'P 1'
#
loop_
_entity.id
_entity.type
_entity.pdbx_description
1 polymer ?
#
loop_
_entity_poly.entity_id
_entity_poly.type
_entity_poly.pdbx_seq_one_letter_code
_entity_poly.pdbx_strand_id
1 'polypeptide(L)'
;MAILAFQKPDKVIMIQENAFSGKFEFRPLEPGYGITIGNALRRILLSSLEGYAITSVKFDGVEHEFASIPGIIEDVTTIILNLKK
;
A
#
# COMPACT_ATOMS: atom_id res chain seq x y z
N MET A 1 -30.17 2.57 -32.94
CA MET A 1 -28.81 2.66 -32.36
C MET A 1 -28.89 1.97 -31.01
N ALA A 2 -28.48 0.71 -30.91
CA ALA A 2 -28.58 -0.03 -29.67
C ALA A 2 -27.65 0.63 -28.65
N ILE A 3 -28.23 1.19 -27.58
CA ILE A 3 -27.50 1.52 -26.37
C ILE A 3 -27.01 0.16 -25.86
N LEU A 4 -25.75 -0.19 -26.12
CA LEU A 4 -25.16 -1.42 -25.59
C LEU A 4 -25.32 -1.35 -24.06
N ALA A 5 -26.17 -2.22 -23.51
CA ALA A 5 -26.36 -2.32 -22.08
C ALA A 5 -25.07 -2.90 -21.48
N PHE A 6 -24.21 -2.02 -20.98
CA PHE A 6 -22.95 -2.40 -20.34
C PHE A 6 -23.23 -3.12 -19.02
N GLN A 7 -22.70 -4.35 -18.84
CA GLN A 7 -22.82 -5.05 -17.56
C GLN A 7 -22.01 -4.31 -16.48
N LYS A 8 -22.72 -3.66 -15.58
CA LYS A 8 -22.13 -3.10 -14.36
C LYS A 8 -22.05 -4.19 -13.28
N PRO A 9 -21.04 -4.15 -12.40
CA PRO A 9 -21.01 -5.01 -11.23
C PRO A 9 -22.16 -4.62 -10.29
N ASP A 10 -22.89 -5.61 -9.78
CA ASP A 10 -24.07 -5.39 -8.95
C ASP A 10 -23.70 -4.91 -7.55
N LYS A 11 -22.65 -5.51 -6.96
CA LYS A 11 -22.14 -5.17 -5.63
C LYS A 11 -20.69 -5.59 -5.45
N VAL A 12 -19.96 -4.83 -4.63
CA VAL A 12 -18.66 -5.24 -4.10
C VAL A 12 -18.88 -6.10 -2.86
N ILE A 13 -18.39 -7.34 -2.88
CA ILE A 13 -18.51 -8.28 -1.77
C ILE A 13 -17.18 -8.32 -1.02
N MET A 14 -17.20 -8.08 0.28
CA MET A 14 -16.05 -8.30 1.16
C MET A 14 -16.03 -9.77 1.59
N ILE A 15 -14.95 -10.48 1.24
CA ILE A 15 -14.77 -11.91 1.57
C ILE A 15 -14.06 -12.06 2.92
N GLN A 16 -13.04 -11.23 3.16
CA GLN A 16 -12.21 -11.31 4.35
C GLN A 16 -11.68 -9.93 4.70
N GLU A 17 -11.64 -9.63 5.99
CA GLU A 17 -11.05 -8.42 6.54
C GLU A 17 -10.31 -8.76 7.83
N ASN A 18 -9.13 -8.19 8.00
CA ASN A 18 -8.48 -7.99 9.27
C ASN A 18 -7.86 -6.58 9.28
N ALA A 19 -7.20 -6.21 10.38
CA ALA A 19 -6.63 -4.87 10.55
C ALA A 19 -5.62 -4.46 9.46
N PHE A 20 -5.00 -5.42 8.75
CA PHE A 20 -3.92 -5.17 7.77
C PHE A 20 -4.18 -5.78 6.38
N SER A 21 -5.26 -6.54 6.17
CA SER A 21 -5.60 -7.12 4.88
C SER A 21 -7.10 -7.22 4.64
N GLY A 22 -7.49 -6.97 3.40
CA GLY A 22 -8.86 -7.08 2.92
C GLY A 22 -8.93 -7.81 1.58
N LYS A 23 -9.92 -8.70 1.42
CA LYS A 23 -10.21 -9.41 0.17
C LYS A 23 -11.60 -9.05 -0.32
N PHE A 24 -11.70 -8.54 -1.54
CA PHE A 24 -12.94 -8.10 -2.16
C PHE A 24 -13.18 -8.83 -3.48
N GLU A 25 -14.44 -9.06 -3.82
CA GLU A 25 -14.88 -9.66 -5.07
C GLU A 25 -15.85 -8.73 -5.80
N PHE A 26 -15.60 -8.57 -7.11
CA PHE A 26 -16.40 -7.77 -8.02
C PHE A 26 -16.96 -8.69 -9.09
N ARG A 27 -18.28 -8.82 -9.15
CA ARG A 27 -18.99 -9.59 -10.17
C ARG A 27 -20.43 -9.09 -10.35
N PRO A 28 -21.05 -9.32 -11.52
CA PRO A 28 -20.44 -9.76 -12.77
C PRO A 28 -19.63 -8.63 -13.45
N LEU A 29 -18.66 -8.99 -14.29
CA LEU A 29 -17.88 -8.05 -15.11
C LEU A 29 -17.88 -8.52 -16.56
N GLU A 30 -17.87 -7.56 -17.49
CA GLU A 30 -17.64 -7.85 -18.91
C GLU A 30 -16.26 -8.49 -19.13
N PRO A 31 -16.12 -9.37 -20.13
CA PRO A 31 -14.83 -9.91 -20.54
C PRO A 31 -13.80 -8.80 -20.77
N GLY A 32 -12.61 -8.96 -20.17
CA GLY A 32 -11.52 -7.97 -20.23
C GLY A 32 -11.57 -6.85 -19.19
N TYR A 33 -12.74 -6.52 -18.62
CA TYR A 33 -12.86 -5.44 -17.64
C TYR A 33 -12.22 -5.77 -16.27
N GLY A 34 -12.09 -7.05 -15.94
CA GLY A 34 -11.37 -7.48 -14.73
C GLY A 34 -9.93 -6.97 -14.71
N ILE A 35 -9.22 -7.02 -15.85
CA ILE A 35 -7.84 -6.53 -15.96
C ILE A 35 -7.82 -5.00 -15.92
N THR A 36 -8.72 -4.34 -16.64
CA THR A 36 -8.83 -2.88 -16.67
C THR A 36 -9.03 -2.29 -15.27
N ILE A 37 -10.02 -2.81 -14.53
CA ILE A 37 -10.33 -2.36 -13.17
C ILE A 37 -9.22 -2.77 -12.20
N GLY A 38 -8.75 -4.02 -12.27
CA GLY A 38 -7.71 -4.54 -11.38
C GLY A 38 -6.40 -3.77 -11.48
N ASN A 39 -5.95 -3.48 -12.69
CA ASN A 39 -4.74 -2.68 -12.90
C ASN A 39 -4.91 -1.22 -12.46
N ALA A 40 -6.07 -0.63 -12.71
CA ALA A 40 -6.37 0.73 -12.25
C ALA A 40 -6.34 0.82 -10.72
N LEU A 41 -7.05 -0.08 -10.03
CA LEU A 41 -7.07 -0.14 -8.57
C LEU A 41 -5.67 -0.41 -8.00
N ARG A 42 -4.92 -1.36 -8.56
CA ARG A 42 -3.54 -1.65 -8.15
C ARG A 42 -2.65 -0.41 -8.22
N ARG A 43 -2.74 0.37 -9.31
CA ARG A 43 -1.93 1.59 -9.48
C ARG A 43 -2.29 2.65 -8.44
N ILE A 44 -3.58 2.88 -8.21
CA ILE A 44 -4.06 3.87 -7.23
C ILE A 44 -3.65 3.44 -5.82
N LEU A 45 -3.89 2.19 -5.45
CA LEU A 45 -3.57 1.67 -4.12
C LEU A 45 -2.06 1.70 -3.82
N LEU A 46 -1.20 1.48 -4.82
CA LEU A 46 0.25 1.50 -4.60
C LEU A 46 0.87 2.91 -4.61
N SER A 47 0.21 3.91 -5.19
CA SER A 47 0.85 5.20 -5.50
C SER A 47 0.14 6.42 -4.95
N SER A 48 -1.13 6.32 -4.55
CA SER A 48 -1.98 7.47 -4.25
C SER A 48 -2.77 7.32 -2.96
N LEU A 49 -2.45 6.30 -2.15
CA LEU A 49 -3.00 6.22 -0.79
C LEU A 49 -2.35 7.27 0.09
N GLU A 50 -3.19 8.07 0.72
CA GLU A 50 -2.78 8.98 1.78
C GLU A 50 -2.41 8.19 3.02
N GLY A 51 -1.41 8.67 3.74
CA GLY A 51 -0.92 8.03 4.94
C GLY A 51 0.11 8.90 5.64
N TYR A 52 0.48 8.48 6.86
CA TYR A 52 1.52 9.11 7.63
C TYR A 52 2.72 8.17 7.70
N ALA A 53 3.91 8.70 7.52
CA ALA A 53 5.15 7.96 7.66
C ALA A 53 6.22 8.87 8.28
N ILE A 54 7.20 8.25 8.95
CA ILE A 54 8.37 8.97 9.46
C ILE A 54 9.21 9.43 8.26
N THR A 55 9.42 10.75 8.15
CA THR A 55 10.15 11.36 7.03
C THR A 55 11.60 11.67 7.39
N SER A 56 11.88 12.02 8.65
CA SER A 56 13.22 12.33 9.12
C SER A 56 13.39 11.99 10.60
N VAL A 57 14.63 11.70 10.97
CA VAL A 57 15.05 11.40 12.35
C VAL A 57 16.41 12.05 12.56
N LYS A 58 16.65 12.58 13.76
CA LYS A 58 17.94 13.17 14.14
C LYS A 58 18.44 12.49 15.40
N PHE A 59 19.70 12.06 15.38
CA PHE A 59 20.39 11.49 16.52
C PHE A 59 21.51 12.43 16.96
N ASP A 60 21.64 12.66 18.25
CA ASP A 60 22.70 13.52 18.78
C ASP A 60 24.05 12.82 18.69
N GLY A 61 25.06 13.52 18.17
CA GLY A 61 26.41 12.98 18.01
C GLY A 61 26.60 12.02 16.84
N VAL A 62 25.60 11.88 15.96
CA VAL A 62 25.67 11.05 14.75
C VAL A 62 25.74 11.96 13.52
N GLU A 63 26.82 11.84 12.75
CA GLU A 63 27.00 12.64 11.52
C GLU A 63 26.36 12.00 10.30
N HIS A 64 26.26 10.67 10.24
CA HIS A 64 25.75 9.92 9.09
C HIS A 64 25.05 8.61 9.49
N GLU A 65 24.22 8.09 8.59
CA GLU A 65 23.36 6.90 8.78
C GLU A 65 24.13 5.58 9.00
N PHE A 66 25.41 5.53 8.66
CA PHE A 66 26.28 4.36 8.86
C PHE A 66 27.03 4.37 10.19
N ALA A 67 26.80 5.36 11.05
CA ALA A 67 27.50 5.45 12.33
C ALA A 67 26.96 4.43 13.32
N SER A 68 27.81 4.02 14.25
CA SER A 68 27.41 3.29 15.46
C SER A 68 27.21 4.26 16.62
N ILE A 69 26.23 3.98 17.47
CA ILE A 69 25.97 4.75 18.69
C ILE A 69 26.54 3.96 19.87
N PRO A 70 27.42 4.55 20.70
CA PRO A 70 27.93 3.88 21.89
C PRO A 70 26.79 3.37 22.80
N GLY A 71 26.84 2.10 23.16
CA GLY A 71 25.81 1.46 24.00
C GLY A 71 24.63 0.86 23.23
N ILE A 72 24.60 0.98 21.89
CA ILE A 72 23.62 0.33 21.03
C ILE A 72 24.30 -0.76 20.21
N ILE A 73 23.65 -1.93 20.11
CA ILE A 73 24.16 -3.08 19.37
C ILE A 73 23.95 -2.92 17.86
N GLU A 74 22.82 -2.31 17.48
CA GLU A 74 22.44 -2.04 16.09
C GLU A 74 23.10 -0.75 15.56
N ASP A 75 23.33 -0.71 14.24
CA ASP A 75 23.77 0.51 13.56
C ASP A 75 22.59 1.47 13.30
N VAL A 76 22.89 2.73 13.03
CA VAL A 76 21.86 3.76 12.77
C VAL A 76 21.00 3.39 11.55
N THR A 77 21.56 2.70 10.57
CA THR A 77 20.82 2.23 9.38
C THR A 77 19.72 1.23 9.75
N THR A 78 20.03 0.25 10.61
CA THR A 78 19.04 -0.73 11.10
C THR A 78 17.95 -0.05 11.91
N ILE A 79 18.32 0.92 12.77
CA ILE A 79 17.36 1.72 13.53
C ILE A 79 16.41 2.46 12.57
N ILE A 80 16.94 3.14 11.53
CA ILE A 80 16.14 3.84 10.53
C ILE A 80 15.19 2.88 9.80
N LEU A 81 15.65 1.67 9.45
CA LEU A 81 14.81 0.66 8.79
C LEU A 81 13.69 0.15 9.70
N ASN A 82 13.97 -0.03 11.00
CA ASN A 82 12.96 -0.42 11.97
C ASN A 82 11.91 0.68 12.20
N LEU A 83 12.28 1.96 12.10
CA LEU A 83 11.35 3.09 12.16
C LEU A 83 10.45 3.20 10.91
N LYS A 84 10.82 2.57 9.78
CA LYS A 84 10.00 2.55 8.56
C LYS A 84 8.89 1.50 8.56
N LYS A 85 8.91 0.54 9.50
CA LYS A 85 7.88 -0.51 9.62
C LYS A 85 6.55 0.07 10.10
#